data_AF-A0A1H8LSW8-F1
#
_entry.id   AF-A0A1H8LSW8-F1
#
_cell.length_a   1.000
_cell.length_b   1.000
_cell.length_c   1.000
_cell.angle_alpha   90.00
_cell.angle_beta   90.00
_cell.angle_gamma   90.00
#
_symmetry.space_group_name_H-M   'P 1'
#
loop_
_entity.id
_entity.type
_entity.pdbx_description
1 polymer ?
#
loop_
_entity_poly.entity_id
_entity_poly.type
_entity_poly.pdbx_seq_one_letter_code
_entity_poly.pdbx_strand_id
1 'polypeptide(L)'
;MEIIGLLKELVCLFKEVLAYLKEKREADGADLPDHMDTTQVYTYLKMDKATFYRSVYMHKLMPCTYAGSRPYYKKADVIALMNDYGTHEKGAQTYGKKSRKKAQQKKKA
;
A
#
# COMPACT_ATOMS: atom_id res chain seq x y z
N MET A 1 11.91 33.72 -15.67
CA MET A 1 10.87 33.59 -14.62
C MET A 1 9.75 32.61 -14.99
N GLU A 2 9.82 31.88 -16.11
CA GLU A 2 8.70 31.04 -16.59
C GLU A 2 8.67 29.63 -15.99
N ILE A 3 9.83 29.08 -15.60
CA ILE A 3 9.95 27.72 -15.03
C ILE A 3 9.16 27.57 -13.72
N ILE A 4 9.12 28.63 -12.90
CA ILE A 4 8.39 28.61 -11.62
C ILE A 4 6.87 28.59 -11.84
N GLY A 5 6.39 29.24 -12.91
CA GLY A 5 4.97 29.22 -13.30
C GLY A 5 4.53 27.81 -13.73
N LEU A 6 5.30 27.19 -14.64
CA LEU A 6 5.06 25.83 -15.10
C LEU A 6 5.11 24.80 -13.96
N LEU A 7 6.03 24.95 -13.00
CA LEU A 7 6.08 24.08 -11.82
C LEU A 7 4.84 24.19 -10.94
N LYS A 8 4.26 25.40 -10.78
CA LYS A 8 3.03 25.59 -10.01
C LYS A 8 1.83 24.94 -10.70
N GLU A 9 1.71 25.10 -12.01
CA GLU A 9 0.66 24.45 -12.80
C GLU A 9 0.76 22.92 -12.73
N LEU A 10 1.98 22.37 -12.87
CA LEU A 10 2.22 20.94 -12.74
C LEU A 10 1.79 20.41 -11.36
N VAL A 11 2.16 21.10 -10.27
CA VAL A 11 1.76 20.72 -8.91
C VAL A 11 0.25 20.80 -8.73
N CYS A 12 -0.42 21.79 -9.34
CA CYS A 12 -1.87 21.93 -9.27
C CYS A 12 -2.58 20.76 -9.98
N LEU A 13 -2.13 20.42 -11.19
CA LEU A 13 -2.59 19.25 -11.94
C LEU A 13 -2.40 17.95 -11.15
N PHE A 14 -1.26 17.79 -10.48
CA PHE A 14 -1.02 16.62 -9.63
C PHE A 14 -2.03 16.51 -8.48
N LYS A 15 -2.39 17.64 -7.85
CA LYS A 15 -3.39 17.64 -6.76
C LYS A 15 -4.78 17.26 -7.27
N GLU A 16 -5.19 17.79 -8.42
CA GLU A 16 -6.49 17.46 -9.04
C GLU A 16 -6.56 15.99 -9.44
N VAL A 17 -5.50 15.46 -10.06
CA VAL A 17 -5.41 14.04 -10.42
C VAL A 17 -5.47 13.15 -9.16
N LEU A 18 -4.78 13.53 -8.08
CA LEU A 18 -4.85 12.78 -6.82
C LEU A 18 -6.24 12.83 -6.18
N ALA A 19 -6.94 13.97 -6.24
CA ALA A 19 -8.31 14.10 -5.74
C ALA A 19 -9.29 13.22 -6.53
N TYR A 20 -9.21 13.25 -7.87
CA TYR A 20 -10.00 12.37 -8.73
C TYR A 20 -9.74 10.88 -8.46
N LEU A 21 -8.47 10.49 -8.30
CA LEU A 21 -8.11 9.12 -7.96
C LEU A 21 -8.64 8.69 -6.59
N LYS A 22 -8.75 9.63 -5.63
CA LYS A 22 -9.34 9.38 -4.31
C LYS A 22 -10.85 9.16 -4.41
N GLU A 23 -11.56 10.03 -5.13
CA GLU A 23 -13.00 9.92 -5.35
C GLU A 23 -13.38 8.61 -6.06
N LYS A 24 -12.64 8.23 -7.11
CA LYS A 24 -12.83 6.93 -7.77
C LYS A 24 -12.63 5.74 -6.83
N ARG A 25 -11.65 5.80 -5.93
CA ARG A 25 -11.41 4.73 -4.94
C ARG A 25 -12.49 4.66 -3.86
N GLU A 26 -13.05 5.80 -3.46
CA GLU A 26 -14.15 5.84 -2.50
C GLU A 26 -15.41 5.20 -3.09
N ALA A 27 -15.67 5.40 -4.39
CA ALA A 27 -16.72 4.71 -5.12
C ALA A 27 -16.48 3.18 -5.17
N ASP A 28 -15.26 2.73 -5.47
CA ASP A 28 -14.90 1.31 -5.43
C ASP A 28 -14.95 0.72 -4.01
N GLY A 29 -14.78 1.57 -2.99
CA GLY A 29 -14.83 1.22 -1.57
C GLY A 29 -16.24 0.95 -1.05
N ALA A 30 -17.30 1.41 -1.72
CA ALA A 30 -18.68 1.30 -1.25
C ALA A 30 -19.12 -0.17 -1.09
N ASP A 31 -18.74 -1.04 -2.03
CA ASP A 31 -19.16 -2.45 -2.08
C ASP A 31 -18.31 -3.42 -1.23
N LEU A 32 -17.29 -2.92 -0.52
CA LEU A 32 -16.49 -3.79 0.34
C LEU A 32 -17.26 -4.16 1.63
N PRO A 33 -17.20 -5.45 2.07
CA PRO A 33 -17.77 -5.87 3.33
C PRO A 33 -17.06 -5.21 4.52
N ASP A 34 -17.79 -4.98 5.61
CA ASP A 34 -17.25 -4.33 6.83
C ASP A 34 -16.05 -5.09 7.44
N HIS A 35 -16.11 -6.43 7.35
CA HIS A 35 -15.07 -7.33 7.80
C HIS A 35 -14.58 -8.14 6.61
N MET A 36 -13.30 -8.02 6.32
CA MET A 36 -12.65 -8.68 5.20
C MET A 36 -11.83 -9.86 5.68
N ASP A 37 -11.90 -10.98 4.98
CA ASP A 37 -10.97 -12.10 5.19
C ASP A 37 -9.59 -11.80 4.57
N THR A 38 -8.61 -12.64 4.87
CA THR A 38 -7.25 -12.46 4.36
C THR A 38 -7.16 -12.45 2.83
N THR A 39 -8.00 -13.25 2.15
CA THR A 39 -8.06 -13.35 0.69
C THR A 39 -8.55 -12.06 0.06
N GLN A 40 -9.61 -11.49 0.62
CA GLN A 40 -10.18 -10.22 0.20
C GLN A 40 -9.16 -9.09 0.43
N VAL A 41 -8.43 -9.11 1.54
CA VAL A 41 -7.43 -8.07 1.85
C VAL A 41 -6.29 -8.07 0.84
N TYR A 42 -5.60 -9.20 0.61
CA TYR A 42 -4.46 -9.18 -0.33
C TYR A 42 -4.91 -8.92 -1.78
N THR A 43 -6.13 -9.33 -2.13
CA THR A 43 -6.73 -9.05 -3.45
C THR A 43 -7.00 -7.56 -3.62
N TYR A 44 -7.60 -6.91 -2.61
CA TYR A 44 -7.86 -5.46 -2.61
C TYR A 44 -6.56 -4.65 -2.66
N LEU A 45 -5.55 -5.06 -1.90
CA LEU A 45 -4.24 -4.41 -1.89
C LEU A 45 -3.39 -4.74 -3.14
N LYS A 46 -3.92 -5.53 -4.09
CA LYS A 46 -3.25 -5.97 -5.33
C LYS A 46 -1.85 -6.57 -5.07
N MET A 47 -1.75 -7.39 -4.03
CA MET A 47 -0.50 -8.05 -3.64
C MET A 47 -0.65 -9.57 -3.65
N ASP A 48 0.47 -10.27 -3.83
CA ASP A 48 0.47 -11.72 -3.70
C ASP A 48 0.33 -12.14 -2.22
N LYS A 49 -0.20 -13.34 -2.01
CA LYS A 49 -0.43 -13.92 -0.68
C LYS A 49 0.85 -13.97 0.17
N ALA A 50 1.99 -14.35 -0.42
CA ALA A 50 3.25 -14.48 0.32
C ALA A 50 3.78 -13.11 0.77
N THR A 51 3.66 -12.09 -0.08
CA THR A 51 3.99 -10.71 0.22
C THR A 51 3.10 -10.15 1.31
N PHE A 52 1.80 -10.47 1.31
CA PHE A 52 0.90 -10.10 2.41
C PHE A 52 1.40 -10.64 3.76
N TYR A 53 1.63 -11.95 3.85
CA TYR A 53 2.09 -12.57 5.11
C TYR A 53 3.46 -12.07 5.56
N ARG A 54 4.35 -11.73 4.61
CA ARG A 54 5.70 -11.27 4.92
C ARG A 54 5.77 -9.80 5.34
N SER A 55 4.88 -8.94 4.82
CA SER A 55 5.06 -7.48 4.92
C SER A 55 3.89 -6.73 5.55
N VAL A 56 2.71 -7.34 5.62
CA VAL A 56 1.49 -6.70 6.11
C VAL A 56 0.95 -7.41 7.34
N TYR A 57 0.79 -8.73 7.27
CA TYR A 57 0.23 -9.54 8.35
C TYR A 57 0.98 -9.29 9.67
N MET A 58 0.25 -8.92 10.73
CA MET A 58 0.76 -8.64 12.07
C MET A 58 1.77 -7.49 12.20
N HIS A 59 2.19 -6.88 11.10
CA HIS A 59 3.14 -5.76 11.08
C HIS A 59 2.47 -4.42 10.80
N LYS A 60 1.53 -4.42 9.86
CA LYS A 60 0.84 -3.20 9.38
C LYS A 60 -0.66 -3.32 9.44
N LEU A 61 -1.18 -4.54 9.51
CA LEU A 61 -2.60 -4.80 9.66
C LEU A 61 -2.78 -5.88 10.73
N MET A 62 -3.41 -5.48 11.82
CA MET A 62 -3.77 -6.39 12.92
C MET A 62 -5.18 -6.93 12.69
N PRO A 63 -5.42 -8.23 12.88
CA PRO A 63 -6.77 -8.79 12.84
C PRO A 63 -7.66 -8.17 13.92
N CYS A 64 -8.88 -7.79 13.55
CA CYS A 64 -9.85 -7.25 14.48
C CYS A 64 -10.68 -8.33 15.17
N THR A 65 -10.90 -9.45 14.50
CA THR A 65 -11.64 -10.61 15.01
C THR A 65 -11.17 -11.88 14.31
N TYR A 66 -11.56 -13.02 14.86
CA TYR A 66 -11.25 -14.34 14.33
C TYR A 66 -12.53 -15.18 14.27
N ALA A 67 -12.74 -15.87 13.14
CA ALA A 67 -13.73 -16.96 13.06
C ALA A 67 -12.96 -18.28 13.04
N GLY A 68 -12.91 -18.95 14.20
CA GLY A 68 -11.98 -20.08 14.40
C GLY A 68 -10.53 -19.61 14.30
N SER A 69 -9.74 -20.22 13.41
CA SER A 69 -8.35 -19.84 13.16
C SER A 69 -8.17 -18.77 12.07
N ARG A 70 -9.28 -18.30 11.45
CA ARG A 70 -9.24 -17.37 10.32
C ARG A 70 -9.29 -15.91 10.82
N PRO A 71 -8.27 -15.08 10.55
CA PRO A 71 -8.29 -13.67 10.90
C PRO A 71 -9.15 -12.85 9.94
N TYR A 72 -9.88 -11.89 10.51
CA TYR A 72 -10.67 -10.89 9.79
C TYR A 72 -10.20 -9.48 10.13
N TYR A 73 -10.34 -8.57 9.17
CA TYR A 73 -9.81 -7.21 9.23
C TYR A 73 -10.93 -6.20 8.97
N LYS A 74 -10.87 -5.04 9.64
CA LYS A 74 -11.85 -3.99 9.40
C LYS A 74 -11.58 -3.33 8.05
N LYS A 75 -12.66 -3.07 7.31
CA LYS A 75 -12.63 -2.32 6.04
C LYS A 75 -11.88 -0.99 6.16
N ALA A 76 -12.13 -0.22 7.22
CA ALA A 76 -11.49 1.08 7.44
C ALA A 76 -9.96 0.97 7.51
N ASP A 77 -9.45 -0.03 8.23
CA ASP A 77 -8.01 -0.23 8.41
C ASP A 77 -7.34 -0.69 7.10
N VAL A 78 -8.04 -1.52 6.32
CA VAL A 78 -7.58 -1.98 5.01
C VAL A 78 -7.52 -0.82 4.00
N ILE A 79 -8.52 0.06 4.01
CA ILE A 79 -8.56 1.26 3.15
C ILE A 79 -7.46 2.24 3.55
N ALA A 80 -7.29 2.50 4.86
CA ALA A 80 -6.22 3.36 5.36
C ALA A 80 -4.86 2.85 4.90
N LEU A 81 -4.62 1.54 5.03
CA LEU A 81 -3.40 0.90 4.56
C LEU A 81 -3.20 1.08 3.05
N MET A 82 -4.23 0.89 2.23
CA MET A 82 -4.15 1.07 0.78
C MET A 82 -3.83 2.52 0.38
N ASN A 83 -4.34 3.49 1.13
CA ASN A 83 -4.06 4.90 0.92
C ASN A 83 -2.61 5.24 1.29
N ASP A 84 -2.10 4.69 2.40
CA ASP A 84 -0.70 4.86 2.82
C ASP A 84 0.28 4.18 1.84
N TYR A 85 -0.12 3.06 1.23
CA TYR A 85 0.67 2.36 0.21
C TYR A 85 0.60 3.01 -1.18
N GLY A 86 -0.45 3.79 -1.47
CA GLY A 86 -0.70 4.39 -2.79
C GLY A 86 0.37 5.39 -3.28
N THR A 87 1.27 5.82 -2.39
CA THR A 87 2.39 6.73 -2.67
C THR A 87 3.74 6.02 -2.81
N HIS A 88 3.82 4.71 -2.56
CA HIS A 88 5.09 3.99 -2.72
C HIS A 88 5.33 3.66 -4.20
N GLU A 89 6.21 4.47 -4.80
CA GLU A 89 6.87 4.22 -6.08
C GLU A 89 7.19 2.73 -6.29
N LYS A 90 6.92 2.25 -7.50
CA LYS A 90 7.34 0.94 -8.03
C LYS A 90 8.68 0.50 -7.39
N GLY A 91 8.70 -0.58 -6.62
CA GLY A 91 9.96 -0.90 -5.97
C GLY A 91 10.13 -2.17 -5.15
N ALA A 92 9.41 -3.26 -5.42
CA ALA A 92 9.88 -4.58 -4.95
C ALA A 92 11.33 -4.88 -5.43
N GLN A 93 11.79 -4.24 -6.52
CA GLN A 93 13.18 -4.31 -6.98
C GLN A 93 14.18 -3.40 -6.23
N THR A 94 13.73 -2.39 -5.48
CA THR A 94 14.63 -1.41 -4.85
C THR A 94 15.18 -1.94 -3.51
N TYR A 95 14.39 -2.74 -2.79
CA TYR A 95 14.79 -3.31 -1.50
C TYR A 95 15.72 -4.53 -1.61
N GLY A 96 15.62 -5.31 -2.69
CA GLY A 96 16.50 -6.47 -2.94
C GLY A 96 17.96 -6.11 -3.22
N LYS A 97 18.24 -4.91 -3.73
CA LYS A 97 19.61 -4.46 -4.04
C LYS A 97 20.37 -3.91 -2.82
N LYS A 98 19.67 -3.31 -1.84
CA LYS A 98 20.29 -2.77 -0.62
C LYS A 98 20.74 -3.88 0.36
N SER A 99 20.01 -4.99 0.44
CA SER A 99 20.35 -6.11 1.32
C SER A 99 21.59 -6.90 0.84
N ARG A 100 21.77 -7.09 -0.48
CA ARG A 100 22.96 -7.75 -1.05
C ARG A 100 24.26 -6.98 -0.79
N LYS A 101 24.26 -5.64 -0.92
CA LYS A 101 25.46 -4.82 -0.70
C LYS A 101 25.95 -4.88 0.76
N LYS A 102 25.03 -4.83 1.74
CA LYS A 102 25.40 -4.96 3.16
C LYS A 102 25.97 -6.35 3.50
N ALA A 103 25.45 -7.42 2.90
CA ALA A 103 25.95 -8.78 3.13
C ALA A 103 27.35 -9.02 2.54
N GLN A 104 27.71 -8.35 1.44
CA GLN A 104 29.04 -8.46 0.82
C GLN A 104 30.13 -7.65 1.54
N GLN A 105 29.79 -6.49 2.11
CA GLN A 105 30.75 -5.70 2.92
C GLN A 105 31.15 -6.44 4.20
N LYS A 106 30.21 -7.15 4.83
CA LYS A 106 30.47 -7.90 6.08
C LYS A 106 31.30 -9.17 5.89
N LYS A 107 31.53 -9.61 4.64
CA LYS A 107 32.40 -10.75 4.30
C LYS A 107 33.80 -10.32 3.83
N LYS A 108 34.04 -9.00 3.71
CA LYS A 108 35.32 -8.42 3.28
C LYS A 108 36.01 -7.59 4.37
N ALA A 109 35.39 -7.51 5.55
CA ALA A 109 35.99 -7.03 6.80
C ALA A 109 36.21 -8.24 7.70
#